data_AF-A0A2G6KNF3-F1
#
_entry.id   AF-A0A2G6KNF3-F1
#
_cell.length_a   1.000
_cell.length_b   1.000
_cell.length_c   1.000
_cell.angle_alpha   90.00
_cell.angle_beta   90.00
_cell.angle_gamma   90.00
#
_symmetry.space_group_name_H-M   'P 1'
#
loop_
_entity.id
_entity.type
_entity.pdbx_description
1 polymer ?
#
loop_
_entity_poly.entity_id
_entity_poly.type
_entity_poly.pdbx_seq_one_letter_code
_entity_poly.pdbx_strand_id
1 'polypeptide(L)'
;MLPISIVSLFFWWRLAVLPVPTVDARSMYWRIVRALGIVGSIFFVLYVCHLGTKGEMYEFLRRLGIYVFFGGVGMAQLMATIGYRRIAGAATPASLVTEAHRSESRIVHRGAATGMTIVIVTLLLLGPLNLILKALLEDPDAAENRIEWIFALLMFGWYLLWAMMVRSRAATDW
;
A
#
# COMPACT_ATOMS: atom_id res chain seq x y z
N MET A 1 6.01 -14.61 -6.78
CA MET A 1 4.76 -13.85 -6.57
C MET A 1 3.88 -14.41 -5.45
N LEU A 2 3.84 -15.73 -5.21
CA LEU A 2 2.94 -16.31 -4.20
C LEU A 2 3.30 -15.98 -2.74
N PRO A 3 4.58 -16.00 -2.31
CA PRO A 3 4.92 -15.60 -0.95
C PRO A 3 4.55 -14.14 -0.66
N ILE A 4 4.76 -13.24 -1.63
CA ILE A 4 4.53 -11.80 -1.42
C ILE A 4 3.04 -11.44 -1.42
N SER A 5 2.20 -12.17 -2.17
CA SER A 5 0.74 -12.00 -2.14
C SER A 5 0.15 -12.44 -0.79
N ILE A 6 0.66 -13.53 -0.21
CA ILE A 6 0.27 -13.98 1.13
C ILE A 6 0.72 -12.98 2.20
N VAL A 7 1.93 -12.43 2.10
CA VAL A 7 2.40 -11.38 3.02
C VAL A 7 1.52 -10.15 2.95
N SER A 8 1.13 -9.71 1.74
CA SER A 8 0.17 -8.61 1.56
C SER A 8 -1.16 -8.92 2.25
N LEU A 9 -1.74 -10.10 2.02
CA LEU A 9 -2.97 -10.52 2.67
C LEU A 9 -2.87 -10.50 4.20
N PHE A 10 -1.80 -11.08 4.74
CA PHE A 10 -1.56 -11.13 6.18
C PHE A 10 -1.37 -9.74 6.78
N PHE A 11 -0.67 -8.85 6.09
CA PHE A 11 -0.51 -7.45 6.48
C PHE A 11 -1.87 -6.76 6.62
N TRP A 12 -2.72 -6.83 5.59
CA TRP A 12 -4.04 -6.19 5.63
C TRP A 12 -4.94 -6.80 6.69
N TRP A 13 -4.92 -8.12 6.87
CA TRP A 13 -5.61 -8.78 7.98
C TRP A 13 -5.18 -8.21 9.33
N ARG A 14 -3.87 -8.07 9.55
CA ARG A 14 -3.29 -7.65 10.84
C ARG A 14 -3.29 -6.14 11.05
N LEU A 15 -3.66 -5.34 10.05
CA LEU A 15 -3.65 -3.86 10.15
C LEU A 15 -4.39 -3.33 11.37
N ALA A 16 -5.52 -3.94 11.74
CA ALA A 16 -6.35 -3.52 12.88
C ALA A 16 -5.77 -3.84 14.26
N VAL A 17 -4.71 -4.65 14.31
CA VAL A 17 -4.08 -5.16 15.54
C VAL A 17 -2.59 -4.79 15.60
N LEU A 18 -2.08 -4.09 14.59
CA LEU A 18 -0.78 -3.44 14.67
C LEU A 18 -0.88 -2.32 15.71
N PRO A 19 0.17 -2.11 16.53
CA PRO A 19 0.23 -1.05 17.53
C PRO A 19 0.40 0.30 16.82
N VAL A 20 -0.67 0.77 16.19
CA VAL A 20 -0.80 2.12 15.67
C VAL A 20 -1.82 2.77 16.62
N PRO A 21 -1.38 3.49 17.69
CA PRO A 21 -2.22 3.96 18.81
C PRO A 21 -3.34 4.94 18.42
N THR A 22 -3.51 5.15 17.12
CA THR A 22 -4.31 6.18 16.49
C THR A 22 -5.34 5.61 15.51
N VAL A 23 -5.23 4.32 15.19
CA VAL A 23 -6.19 3.62 14.33
C VAL A 23 -7.32 3.12 15.22
N ASP A 24 -8.42 3.86 15.26
CA ASP A 24 -9.66 3.31 15.80
C ASP A 24 -10.16 2.22 14.86
N ALA A 25 -9.88 0.96 15.22
CA ALA A 25 -10.30 -0.22 14.46
C ALA A 25 -11.82 -0.35 14.33
N ARG A 26 -12.61 0.35 15.17
CA ARG A 26 -14.07 0.41 15.07
C ARG A 26 -14.55 1.43 14.03
N SER A 27 -13.70 2.37 13.64
CA SER A 27 -14.02 3.35 12.60
C SER A 27 -14.36 2.65 11.28
N MET A 28 -15.50 3.04 10.70
CA MET A 28 -15.91 2.56 9.37
C MET A 28 -14.82 2.78 8.32
N TYR A 29 -14.06 3.88 8.43
CA TYR A 29 -12.95 4.20 7.55
C TYR A 29 -11.90 3.07 7.52
N TRP A 30 -11.37 2.68 8.67
CA TRP A 30 -10.33 1.65 8.75
C TRP A 30 -10.84 0.25 8.45
N ARG A 31 -12.14 -0.01 8.68
CA ARG A 31 -12.81 -1.24 8.22
C ARG A 31 -12.83 -1.34 6.69
N ILE A 32 -13.14 -0.24 5.99
CA ILE A 32 -13.11 -0.17 4.53
C ILE A 32 -11.68 -0.35 4.01
N VAL A 33 -10.70 0.36 4.58
CA VAL A 33 -9.28 0.21 4.23
C VAL A 33 -8.85 -1.25 4.31
N ARG A 34 -9.17 -1.91 5.42
CA ARG A 34 -8.86 -3.33 5.62
C ARG A 34 -9.57 -4.24 4.61
N ALA A 35 -10.87 -4.03 4.39
CA ALA A 35 -11.64 -4.84 3.47
C ALA A 35 -11.09 -4.75 2.04
N LEU A 36 -10.78 -3.54 1.56
CA LEU A 36 -10.18 -3.30 0.26
C LEU A 36 -8.83 -4.02 0.10
N GLY A 37 -7.95 -3.90 1.11
CA GLY A 37 -6.64 -4.54 1.09
C GLY A 37 -6.71 -6.08 1.12
N ILE A 38 -7.62 -6.65 1.91
CA ILE A 38 -7.85 -8.09 1.98
C ILE A 38 -8.42 -8.61 0.66
N VAL A 39 -9.50 -8.02 0.16
CA VAL A 39 -10.15 -8.45 -1.09
C VAL A 39 -9.17 -8.35 -2.25
N GLY A 40 -8.47 -7.23 -2.39
CA GLY A 40 -7.44 -7.08 -3.42
C GLY A 40 -6.35 -8.14 -3.31
N SER A 41 -5.84 -8.41 -2.11
CA SER A 41 -4.80 -9.42 -1.90
C SER A 41 -5.28 -10.85 -2.18
N ILE A 42 -6.54 -11.19 -1.87
CA ILE A 42 -7.13 -12.49 -2.22
C ILE A 42 -7.14 -12.67 -3.74
N PHE A 43 -7.61 -11.68 -4.49
CA PHE A 43 -7.62 -11.75 -5.95
C PHE A 43 -6.21 -11.90 -6.54
N PHE A 44 -5.22 -11.27 -5.92
CA PHE A 44 -3.83 -11.46 -6.33
C PHE A 44 -3.30 -12.86 -6.01
N VAL A 45 -3.63 -13.43 -4.85
CA VAL A 45 -3.30 -14.84 -4.53
C VAL A 45 -3.94 -15.76 -5.57
N LEU A 46 -5.23 -15.59 -5.86
CA LEU A 46 -5.94 -16.39 -6.85
C LEU A 46 -5.32 -16.28 -8.24
N TYR A 47 -4.99 -15.07 -8.69
CA TYR A 47 -4.31 -14.82 -9.94
C TYR A 47 -2.96 -15.55 -10.01
N VAL A 48 -2.14 -15.41 -8.96
CA VAL A 48 -0.82 -16.05 -8.91
C VAL A 48 -0.92 -17.58 -8.90
N CYS A 49 -1.90 -18.16 -8.21
CA CYS A 49 -2.12 -19.61 -8.21
C CYS A 49 -2.50 -20.16 -9.61
N HIS A 50 -3.10 -19.33 -10.46
CA HIS A 50 -3.50 -19.71 -11.82
C HIS A 50 -2.49 -19.23 -12.89
N LEU A 51 -1.41 -18.57 -12.48
CA LEU A 51 -0.42 -18.02 -13.39
C LEU A 51 0.21 -19.13 -14.25
N GLY A 52 0.10 -18.99 -15.57
CA GLY A 52 0.66 -19.96 -16.53
C GLY A 52 -0.23 -21.17 -16.83
N THR A 53 -1.43 -21.22 -16.27
CA THR A 53 -2.45 -22.21 -16.69
C THR A 53 -3.14 -21.72 -17.98
N LYS A 54 -3.56 -22.66 -18.84
CA LYS A 54 -4.34 -22.35 -20.05
C LYS A 54 -5.83 -22.52 -19.73
N GLY A 55 -6.64 -21.49 -19.94
CA GLY A 55 -8.09 -21.55 -19.77
C GLY A 55 -8.75 -20.21 -19.50
N GLU A 56 -10.08 -20.18 -19.60
CA GLU A 56 -10.90 -18.98 -19.40
C GLU A 56 -10.71 -18.35 -18.00
N MET A 57 -10.46 -19.18 -16.98
CA MET A 57 -10.21 -18.72 -15.61
C MET A 57 -8.94 -17.85 -15.51
N TYR A 58 -7.86 -18.22 -16.22
CA TYR A 58 -6.62 -17.42 -16.24
C TYR A 58 -6.84 -16.07 -16.93
N GLU A 59 -7.52 -16.05 -18.08
CA GLU A 59 -7.85 -14.82 -18.82
C GLU A 59 -8.76 -13.89 -18.02
N PHE A 60 -9.74 -14.46 -17.30
CA PHE A 60 -10.60 -13.74 -16.39
C PHE A 60 -9.81 -13.13 -15.23
N LEU A 61 -8.97 -13.91 -14.55
CA LEU A 61 -8.14 -13.44 -13.44
C LEU A 61 -7.09 -12.42 -13.88
N ARG A 62 -6.56 -12.55 -15.11
CA ARG A 62 -5.63 -11.57 -15.69
C ARG A 62 -6.29 -10.21 -15.89
N ARG A 63 -7.54 -10.15 -16.32
CA ARG A 63 -8.26 -8.87 -16.48
C ARG A 63 -8.82 -8.39 -15.15
N LEU A 64 -9.74 -9.15 -14.55
CA LEU A 64 -10.45 -8.70 -13.36
C LEU A 64 -9.56 -8.72 -12.12
N GLY A 65 -8.79 -9.79 -11.91
CA GLY A 65 -8.01 -9.97 -10.69
C GLY A 65 -6.91 -8.92 -10.53
N ILE A 66 -6.26 -8.54 -11.63
CA ILE A 66 -5.27 -7.48 -11.65
C ILE A 66 -5.90 -6.12 -11.30
N TYR A 67 -7.07 -5.78 -11.89
CA TYR A 67 -7.76 -4.53 -11.57
C TYR A 67 -8.28 -4.49 -10.13
N VAL A 68 -8.79 -5.60 -9.61
CA VAL A 68 -9.25 -5.70 -8.21
C VAL A 68 -8.07 -5.61 -7.24
N PHE A 69 -6.92 -6.22 -7.56
CA PHE A 69 -5.71 -6.10 -6.76
C PHE A 69 -5.16 -4.68 -6.76
N PHE A 70 -4.83 -4.13 -7.93
CA PHE A 70 -4.23 -2.80 -8.02
C PHE A 70 -5.18 -1.71 -7.54
N GLY A 71 -6.45 -1.78 -7.91
CA GLY A 71 -7.47 -0.85 -7.46
C GLY A 71 -7.75 -0.99 -5.95
N GLY A 72 -7.98 -2.20 -5.47
CA GLY A 72 -8.31 -2.45 -4.06
C GLY A 72 -7.14 -2.16 -3.12
N VAL A 73 -5.98 -2.75 -3.36
CA VAL A 73 -4.79 -2.53 -2.52
C VAL A 73 -4.26 -1.11 -2.70
N GLY A 74 -4.21 -0.58 -3.93
CA GLY A 74 -3.79 0.81 -4.16
C GLY A 74 -4.69 1.82 -3.44
N MET A 75 -6.02 1.62 -3.50
CA MET A 75 -6.97 2.45 -2.75
C MET A 75 -6.79 2.31 -1.23
N ALA A 76 -6.59 1.09 -0.74
CA ALA A 76 -6.31 0.84 0.67
C ALA A 76 -5.03 1.55 1.12
N GLN A 77 -3.96 1.54 0.33
CA GLN A 77 -2.70 2.24 0.62
C GLN A 77 -2.87 3.77 0.58
N LEU A 78 -3.62 4.32 -0.39
CA LEU A 78 -3.95 5.74 -0.46
C LEU A 78 -4.72 6.19 0.80
N MET A 79 -5.80 5.47 1.12
CA MET A 79 -6.61 5.76 2.31
C MET A 79 -5.77 5.60 3.59
N ALA A 80 -5.02 4.51 3.74
CA ALA A 80 -4.15 4.33 4.91
C ALA A 80 -3.14 5.48 5.07
N THR A 81 -2.58 5.98 3.98
CA THR A 81 -1.68 7.15 3.96
C THR A 81 -2.39 8.42 4.42
N ILE A 82 -3.59 8.70 3.88
CA ILE A 82 -4.40 9.87 4.28
C ILE A 82 -4.80 9.78 5.76
N GLY A 83 -5.34 8.65 6.18
CA GLY A 83 -5.76 8.39 7.55
C GLY A 83 -4.61 8.60 8.52
N TYR A 84 -3.43 8.04 8.20
CA TYR A 84 -2.24 8.22 9.02
C TYR A 84 -1.82 9.69 9.12
N ARG A 85 -1.75 10.42 8.00
CA ARG A 85 -1.36 11.86 8.00
C ARG A 85 -2.31 12.72 8.81
N ARG A 86 -3.62 12.44 8.76
CA ARG A 86 -4.62 13.14 9.58
C ARG A 86 -4.36 12.95 11.06
N ILE A 87 -4.07 11.72 11.49
CA ILE A 87 -3.88 11.48 12.91
C ILE A 87 -2.50 11.92 13.39
N ALA A 88 -1.46 11.76 12.57
CA ALA A 88 -0.13 12.29 12.85
C ALA A 88 -0.11 13.83 12.94
N GLY A 89 -1.01 14.52 12.22
CA GLY A 89 -1.22 15.96 12.35
C GLY A 89 -2.02 16.36 13.59
N ALA A 90 -2.89 15.48 14.10
CA ALA A 90 -3.77 15.75 15.24
C ALA A 90 -3.14 15.43 16.61
N ALA A 91 -2.15 14.53 16.68
CA ALA A 91 -1.58 14.06 17.95
C ALA A 91 -0.24 14.74 18.27
N THR A 92 -0.20 15.64 19.27
CA THR A 92 0.80 15.59 20.37
C THR A 92 0.36 16.46 21.57
N PRO A 93 -0.16 15.90 22.68
CA PRO A 93 -0.01 16.49 24.01
C PRO A 93 1.41 16.24 24.53
N ALA A 94 2.03 17.26 25.13
CA ALA A 94 3.48 17.45 25.22
C ALA A 94 4.23 16.72 26.36
N SER A 95 3.57 15.95 27.22
CA SER A 95 4.16 15.50 28.49
C SER A 95 4.79 14.10 28.38
N LEU A 96 6.10 13.99 28.69
CA LEU A 96 6.83 12.79 29.18
C LEU A 96 7.88 12.09 28.26
N VAL A 97 8.23 12.60 27.07
CA VAL A 97 9.35 12.02 26.27
C VAL A 97 10.49 13.03 26.06
N THR A 98 11.73 12.63 26.36
CA THR A 98 12.99 13.37 26.19
C THR A 98 13.09 13.99 24.78
N GLU A 99 13.39 15.28 24.69
CA GLU A 99 13.30 16.07 23.44
C GLU A 99 14.17 15.54 22.29
N ALA A 100 15.32 14.93 22.61
CA ALA A 100 16.24 14.39 21.60
C ALA A 100 15.65 13.18 20.83
N HIS A 101 15.11 12.18 21.52
CA HIS A 101 14.45 11.01 20.90
C HIS A 101 13.14 11.39 20.17
N ARG A 102 12.47 12.44 20.66
CA ARG A 102 11.26 13.00 20.03
C ARG A 102 11.56 13.60 18.66
N SER A 103 12.71 14.26 18.50
CA SER A 103 13.12 14.90 17.25
C SER A 103 13.39 13.88 16.15
N GLU A 104 14.17 12.85 16.46
CA GLU A 104 14.54 11.80 15.50
C GLU A 104 13.33 11.00 15.01
N SER A 105 12.46 10.56 15.93
CA SER A 105 11.24 9.83 15.58
C SER A 105 10.29 10.68 14.71
N ARG A 106 10.14 11.97 15.00
CA ARG A 106 9.33 12.90 14.19
C ARG A 106 9.85 13.06 12.75
N ILE A 107 11.17 13.10 12.57
CA ILE A 107 11.79 13.20 11.23
C ILE A 107 11.50 11.94 10.42
N VAL A 108 11.70 10.75 11.01
CA VAL A 108 11.40 9.46 10.35
C VAL A 108 9.92 9.36 9.98
N HIS A 109 9.02 9.77 10.88
CA HIS A 109 7.58 9.77 10.61
C HIS A 109 7.16 10.69 9.46
N ARG A 110 7.70 11.90 9.43
CA ARG A 110 7.42 12.85 8.34
C ARG A 110 8.02 12.37 7.03
N GLY A 111 9.26 11.86 7.06
CA GLY A 111 9.92 11.28 5.90
C GLY A 111 9.13 10.11 5.31
N ALA A 112 8.73 9.14 6.15
CA ALA A 112 7.94 7.99 5.72
C ALA A 112 6.56 8.39 5.16
N ALA A 113 5.84 9.30 5.82
CA ALA A 113 4.55 9.77 5.34
C ALA A 113 4.63 10.55 4.02
N THR A 114 5.69 11.36 3.85
CA THR A 114 5.99 12.03 2.57
C THR A 114 6.33 11.00 1.50
N GLY A 115 7.19 10.03 1.81
CA GLY A 115 7.52 8.94 0.89
C GLY A 115 6.29 8.16 0.43
N MET A 116 5.38 7.83 1.35
CA MET A 116 4.12 7.15 1.02
C MET A 116 3.26 7.99 0.09
N THR A 117 3.19 9.30 0.36
CA THR A 117 2.45 10.22 -0.49
C THR A 117 3.05 10.26 -1.91
N ILE A 118 4.38 10.34 -2.01
CA ILE A 118 5.09 10.31 -3.30
C ILE A 118 4.78 9.02 -4.04
N VAL A 119 4.93 7.86 -3.38
CA VAL A 119 4.61 6.55 -3.96
C VAL A 119 3.19 6.52 -4.52
N ILE A 120 2.20 6.95 -3.73
CA ILE A 120 0.80 6.93 -4.15
C ILE A 120 0.52 7.88 -5.32
N VAL A 121 1.08 9.09 -5.27
CA VAL A 121 0.94 10.05 -6.37
C VAL A 121 1.59 9.49 -7.64
N THR A 122 2.78 8.90 -7.55
CA THR A 122 3.44 8.25 -8.68
C THR A 122 2.60 7.11 -9.24
N LEU A 123 2.07 6.21 -8.40
CA LEU A 123 1.18 5.13 -8.85
C LEU A 123 -0.07 5.66 -9.56
N LEU A 124 -0.66 6.75 -9.05
CA LEU A 124 -1.83 7.39 -9.65
C LEU A 124 -1.53 8.03 -11.01
N LEU A 125 -0.31 8.56 -11.21
CA LEU A 125 0.14 9.13 -12.48
C LEU A 125 0.54 8.07 -13.50
N LEU A 126 1.12 6.95 -13.04
CA LEU A 126 1.55 5.84 -13.91
C LEU A 126 0.37 5.15 -14.61
N GLY A 127 -0.81 5.09 -13.97
CA GLY A 127 -2.02 4.51 -14.57
C GLY A 127 -2.45 5.22 -15.87
N PRO A 128 -2.78 6.53 -15.81
CA PRO A 128 -3.09 7.33 -16.98
C PRO A 128 -1.93 7.39 -17.99
N LEU A 129 -0.68 7.45 -17.52
CA LEU A 129 0.48 7.42 -18.41
C LEU A 129 0.51 6.12 -19.24
N ASN A 130 0.23 4.97 -18.63
CA ASN A 130 0.17 3.69 -19.34
C ASN A 130 -0.93 3.71 -20.42
N LEU A 131 -2.10 4.27 -20.11
CA LEU A 131 -3.20 4.40 -21.08
C LEU A 131 -2.84 5.31 -22.25
N ILE A 132 -2.17 6.44 -21.97
CA ILE A 132 -1.71 7.38 -23.00
C ILE A 132 -0.66 6.71 -23.90
N LEU A 133 0.28 5.97 -23.32
CA LEU A 133 1.31 5.26 -24.11
C LEU A 133 0.69 4.20 -25.01
N LYS A 134 -0.31 3.45 -24.53
CA LYS A 134 -1.07 2.49 -25.34
C LYS A 134 -1.84 3.13 -26.49
N ALA A 135 -2.24 4.40 -26.35
CA ALA A 135 -2.95 5.12 -27.39
C ALA A 135 -2.02 5.77 -28.43
N LEU A 136 -0.76 6.04 -28.06
CA LEU A 136 0.19 6.77 -28.90
C LEU A 136 1.24 5.88 -29.58
N LEU A 137 1.60 4.74 -28.97
CA LEU A 137 2.64 3.84 -29.48
C LEU A 137 2.03 2.74 -30.35
N GLU A 138 2.69 2.46 -31.48
CA GLU A 138 2.35 1.32 -32.34
C GLU A 138 2.64 -0.02 -31.65
N ASP A 139 3.71 -0.09 -30.83
CA ASP A 139 4.06 -1.24 -30.00
C ASP A 139 4.31 -0.79 -28.54
N PRO A 140 3.29 -0.85 -27.67
CA PRO A 140 3.40 -0.41 -26.28
C PRO A 140 3.98 -1.48 -25.33
N ASP A 141 4.24 -2.72 -25.78
CA ASP A 141 4.50 -3.86 -24.90
C ASP A 141 5.70 -3.65 -23.98
N ALA A 142 6.80 -3.12 -24.52
CA ALA A 142 8.01 -2.85 -23.75
C ALA A 142 7.83 -1.70 -22.74
N ALA A 143 6.97 -0.73 -23.03
CA ALA A 143 6.65 0.36 -22.12
C ALA A 143 5.71 -0.10 -21.00
N GLU A 144 4.69 -0.88 -21.36
CA GLU A 144 3.75 -1.50 -20.41
C GLU A 144 4.50 -2.36 -19.39
N ASN A 145 5.35 -3.28 -19.85
CA ASN A 145 6.11 -4.15 -18.94
C ASN A 145 6.97 -3.33 -17.96
N ARG A 146 7.65 -2.28 -18.42
CA ARG A 146 8.43 -1.40 -17.51
C ARG A 146 7.57 -0.71 -16.47
N ILE A 147 6.39 -0.20 -16.87
CA ILE A 147 5.45 0.43 -15.95
C ILE A 147 4.94 -0.58 -14.93
N GLU A 148 4.60 -1.80 -15.34
CA GLU A 148 4.15 -2.86 -14.42
C GLU A 148 5.20 -3.18 -13.34
N TRP A 149 6.47 -3.30 -13.72
CA TRP A 149 7.56 -3.52 -12.76
C TRP A 149 7.73 -2.36 -11.80
N ILE A 150 7.69 -1.12 -12.29
CA ILE A 150 7.75 0.09 -11.45
C ILE A 150 6.55 0.13 -10.50
N PHE A 151 5.35 -0.17 -11.00
CA PHE A 151 4.12 -0.18 -10.22
C PHE A 151 4.21 -1.19 -9.08
N ALA A 152 4.62 -2.43 -9.38
CA ALA A 152 4.80 -3.47 -8.38
C ALA A 152 5.84 -3.07 -7.33
N LEU A 153 7.00 -2.57 -7.76
CA LEU A 153 8.08 -2.14 -6.86
C LEU A 153 7.61 -1.03 -5.91
N LEU A 154 6.92 -0.02 -6.43
CA LEU A 154 6.39 1.10 -5.65
C LEU A 154 5.33 0.62 -4.64
N MET A 155 4.40 -0.24 -5.06
CA MET A 155 3.39 -0.81 -4.16
C MET A 155 4.00 -1.59 -3.00
N PHE A 156 5.06 -2.38 -3.25
CA PHE A 156 5.74 -3.11 -2.19
C PHE A 156 6.62 -2.20 -1.34
N GLY A 157 7.27 -1.21 -1.95
CA GLY A 157 8.03 -0.18 -1.24
C GLY A 157 7.17 0.59 -0.24
N TRP A 158 5.89 0.78 -0.52
CA TRP A 158 4.94 1.37 0.43
C TRP A 158 4.86 0.60 1.75
N TYR A 159 4.89 -0.74 1.74
CA TYR A 159 4.88 -1.54 2.98
C TYR A 159 6.14 -1.34 3.81
N LEU A 160 7.30 -1.12 3.18
CA LEU A 160 8.55 -0.80 3.89
C LEU A 160 8.44 0.55 4.60
N LEU A 161 7.89 1.56 3.93
CA LEU A 161 7.62 2.86 4.53
C LEU A 161 6.67 2.73 5.73
N TRP A 162 5.66 1.84 5.64
CA TRP A 162 4.75 1.57 6.74
C TRP A 162 5.46 0.91 7.91
N ALA A 163 6.30 -0.09 7.64
CA ALA A 163 7.07 -0.79 8.66
C ALA A 163 8.04 0.13 9.40
N MET A 164 8.75 1.02 8.68
CA MET A 164 9.65 2.01 9.29
C MET A 164 8.90 2.93 10.27
N MET A 165 7.72 3.37 9.87
CA MET A 165 6.85 4.21 10.69
C MET A 165 6.32 3.49 11.93
N VAL A 166 5.96 2.20 11.83
CA VAL A 166 5.51 1.44 13.01
C VAL A 166 6.68 1.16 13.96
N ARG A 167 7.86 0.80 13.42
CA ARG A 167 9.06 0.51 14.21
C ARG A 167 9.55 1.72 15.01
N SER A 168 9.51 2.93 14.45
CA SER A 168 9.96 4.14 15.15
C SER A 168 9.06 4.54 16.34
N ARG A 169 7.82 4.02 16.42
CA ARG A 169 6.94 4.16 17.60
C ARG A 169 7.18 3.10 18.65
N ALA A 170 7.35 1.84 18.24
CA ALA A 170 7.69 0.79 19.19
C ALA A 170 8.96 1.14 19.97
N ALA A 171 9.93 1.78 19.31
CA ALA A 171 11.17 2.26 19.93
C ALA A 171 10.98 3.31 21.05
N THR A 172 9.84 4.01 21.13
CA THR A 172 9.59 5.09 22.11
C THR A 172 8.78 4.67 23.34
N ASP A 173 8.32 3.42 23.42
CA ASP A 173 7.42 2.92 24.49
C ASP A 173 8.14 2.13 25.62
N TRP A 174 9.49 2.18 25.67
CA TRP A 174 10.35 1.59 26.73
C TRP A 174 11.35 2.62 27.25
#